data_AF-A0A7K0YEV7-F1
#
_entry.id   AF-A0A7K0YEV7-F1
#
_cell.length_a   1.000
_cell.length_b   1.000
_cell.length_c   1.000
_cell.angle_alpha   90.00
_cell.angle_beta   90.00
_cell.angle_gamma   90.00
#
_symmetry.space_group_name_H-M   'P 1'
#
loop_
_entity.id
_entity.type
_entity.pdbx_description
1 polymer ?
#
loop_
_entity_poly.entity_id
_entity_poly.type
_entity_poly.pdbx_seq_one_letter_code
_entity_poly.pdbx_strand_id
1 'polypeptide(L)'
;MSSKEITSHLKSFPTKQSQVLLKVRGEISNLLPGAQEEIKYGIPTWTIQGIGVIGIDGFRKHNSIFPYGGDLGAPLKAALSNFESTKGSIHFDLDRVFPKALLKKIVSRKIEIINESFPNSKGKVLEFYGNGFLKAQGAMKVGQLHGYWEWYRKDGTIMRSGNFKNGQNVGEWITFDSNGKVYKVTQR
;
A
#
# COMPACT_ATOMS: atom_id res chain seq x y z
N MET A 1 12.47 -10.22 -9.01
CA MET A 1 11.67 -11.41 -9.28
C MET A 1 10.31 -10.98 -9.80
N SER A 2 9.89 -11.54 -10.93
CA SER A 2 8.53 -11.56 -11.43
C SER A 2 7.59 -12.29 -10.46
N SER A 3 6.28 -12.07 -10.60
CA SER A 3 5.26 -12.79 -9.83
C SER A 3 5.40 -14.33 -9.95
N LYS A 4 5.89 -14.84 -11.09
CA LYS A 4 6.18 -16.26 -11.30
C LYS A 4 7.34 -16.73 -10.42
N GLU A 5 8.43 -15.97 -10.35
CA GLU A 5 9.59 -16.28 -9.52
C GLU A 5 9.24 -16.23 -8.02
N ILE A 6 8.44 -15.25 -7.58
CA ILE A 6 7.92 -15.20 -6.20
C ILE A 6 7.08 -16.45 -5.89
N THR A 7 6.22 -16.85 -6.84
CA THR A 7 5.44 -18.09 -6.69
C THR A 7 6.33 -19.30 -6.54
N SER A 8 7.36 -19.43 -7.38
CA SER A 8 8.33 -20.53 -7.30
C SER A 8 9.09 -20.53 -5.99
N HIS A 9 9.53 -19.37 -5.50
CA HIS A 9 10.19 -19.21 -4.20
C HIS A 9 9.29 -19.71 -3.05
N LEU A 10 8.06 -19.22 -2.96
CA LEU A 10 7.11 -19.65 -1.91
C LEU A 10 6.69 -21.12 -2.05
N LYS A 11 6.82 -21.71 -3.25
CA LYS A 11 6.62 -23.14 -3.51
C LYS A 11 7.81 -24.03 -3.14
N SER A 12 8.98 -23.45 -2.89
CA SER A 12 10.17 -24.21 -2.51
C SER A 12 10.14 -24.70 -1.05
N PHE A 13 9.31 -24.08 -0.20
CA PHE A 13 9.09 -24.52 1.18
C PHE A 13 8.30 -25.84 1.25
N PRO A 14 8.40 -26.62 2.36
CA PRO A 14 7.60 -27.81 2.58
C PRO A 14 6.11 -27.57 2.33
N THR A 15 5.41 -28.58 1.81
CA THR A 15 4.07 -28.44 1.22
C THR A 15 3.08 -27.68 2.11
N LYS A 16 2.98 -28.01 3.40
CA LYS A 16 2.07 -27.32 4.34
C LYS A 16 2.43 -25.84 4.52
N GLN A 17 3.73 -25.54 4.63
CA GLN A 17 4.23 -24.18 4.75
C GLN A 17 3.99 -23.36 3.50
N SER A 18 4.27 -23.94 2.33
CA SER A 18 4.01 -23.30 1.05
C SER A 18 2.53 -22.94 0.87
N GLN A 19 1.62 -23.86 1.21
CA GLN A 19 0.17 -23.61 1.14
C GLN A 19 -0.25 -22.43 2.02
N VAL A 20 0.30 -22.34 3.24
CA VAL A 20 0.06 -21.22 4.15
C VAL A 20 0.58 -19.90 3.57
N LEU A 21 1.83 -19.85 3.11
CA LEU A 21 2.44 -18.64 2.53
C LEU A 21 1.67 -18.15 1.30
N LEU A 22 1.28 -19.06 0.39
CA LEU A 22 0.50 -18.72 -0.80
C LEU A 22 -0.91 -18.23 -0.45
N LYS A 23 -1.53 -18.77 0.60
CA LYS A 23 -2.82 -18.28 1.08
C LYS A 23 -2.71 -16.88 1.67
N VAL A 24 -1.70 -16.62 2.50
CA VAL A 24 -1.42 -15.28 3.04
C VAL A 24 -1.11 -14.28 1.92
N ARG A 25 -0.33 -14.68 0.90
CA ARG A 25 -0.06 -13.89 -0.30
C ARG A 25 -1.35 -13.45 -0.99
N GLY A 26 -2.25 -14.40 -1.24
CA GLY A 26 -3.54 -14.11 -1.86
C GLY A 26 -4.38 -13.13 -1.04
N GLU A 27 -4.42 -13.28 0.29
CA GLU A 27 -5.13 -12.34 1.17
C GLU A 27 -4.54 -10.93 1.12
N ILE A 28 -3.21 -10.79 1.08
CA ILE A 28 -2.57 -9.47 0.95
C ILE A 28 -2.88 -8.84 -0.41
N SER A 29 -2.76 -9.59 -1.51
CA SER A 29 -3.11 -9.09 -2.85
C SER A 29 -4.58 -8.65 -2.94
N ASN A 30 -5.49 -9.36 -2.27
CA ASN A 30 -6.91 -8.97 -2.21
C ASN A 30 -7.14 -7.68 -1.40
N LEU A 31 -6.33 -7.45 -0.35
CA LEU A 31 -6.39 -6.23 0.45
C LEU A 31 -5.74 -5.03 -0.27
N LEU A 32 -4.75 -5.28 -1.11
CA LEU A 32 -3.93 -4.27 -1.79
C LEU A 32 -3.93 -4.41 -3.32
N PRO A 33 -5.10 -4.36 -3.99
CA PRO A 33 -5.17 -4.43 -5.45
C PRO A 33 -4.46 -3.26 -6.15
N GLY A 34 -4.24 -2.13 -5.47
CA GLY A 34 -3.49 -1.00 -6.02
C GLY A 34 -1.97 -1.04 -5.77
N ALA A 35 -1.46 -2.06 -5.08
CA ALA A 35 -0.03 -2.23 -4.82
C ALA A 35 0.64 -3.12 -5.87
N GLN A 36 1.94 -2.92 -6.07
CA GLN A 36 2.77 -3.79 -6.89
C GLN A 36 3.49 -4.81 -6.02
N GLU A 37 3.70 -6.02 -6.54
CA GLU A 37 4.49 -7.03 -5.85
C GLU A 37 5.94 -6.98 -6.33
N GLU A 38 6.86 -6.66 -5.42
CA GLU A 38 8.28 -6.45 -5.66
C GLU A 38 9.13 -7.24 -4.66
N ILE A 39 10.43 -7.35 -4.92
CA ILE A 39 11.39 -7.86 -3.94
C ILE A 39 12.07 -6.69 -3.25
N LYS A 40 11.94 -6.58 -1.93
CA LYS A 40 12.69 -5.62 -1.10
C LYS A 40 13.54 -6.38 -0.09
N TYR A 41 14.85 -6.18 -0.14
CA TYR A 41 15.80 -6.86 0.75
C TYR A 41 15.68 -8.40 0.70
N GLY A 42 15.41 -8.96 -0.47
CA GLY A 42 15.20 -10.41 -0.66
C GLY A 42 13.79 -10.91 -0.34
N ILE A 43 12.88 -10.05 0.15
CA ILE A 43 11.55 -10.45 0.62
C ILE A 43 10.47 -10.09 -0.42
N PRO A 44 9.54 -11.00 -0.77
CA PRO A 44 8.30 -10.68 -1.47
C PRO A 44 7.47 -9.62 -0.75
N THR A 45 7.19 -8.51 -1.41
CA THR A 45 6.70 -7.26 -0.80
C THR A 45 5.64 -6.59 -1.66
N TRP A 46 4.56 -6.11 -1.05
CA TRP A 46 3.62 -5.19 -1.70
C TRP A 46 4.08 -3.75 -1.48
N THR A 47 4.29 -3.04 -2.58
CA THR A 47 4.78 -1.68 -2.61
C THR A 47 3.75 -0.73 -3.22
N ILE A 48 3.77 0.51 -2.74
CA ILE A 48 3.02 1.61 -3.33
C ILE A 48 4.02 2.72 -3.62
N GLN A 49 4.16 3.08 -4.89
CA GLN A 49 5.16 4.07 -5.33
C GLN A 49 6.58 3.72 -4.81
N GLY A 50 6.93 2.43 -4.81
CA GLY A 50 8.20 1.91 -4.29
C GLY A 50 8.32 1.86 -2.76
N ILE A 51 7.34 2.35 -2.01
CA ILE A 51 7.31 2.29 -0.53
C ILE A 51 6.72 0.95 -0.10
N GLY A 52 7.44 0.20 0.75
CA GLY A 52 6.98 -1.11 1.23
C GLY A 52 5.83 -0.98 2.22
N VAL A 53 4.69 -1.60 1.89
CA VAL A 53 3.52 -1.65 2.77
C VAL A 53 3.63 -2.85 3.70
N ILE A 54 3.81 -4.05 3.13
CA ILE A 54 3.87 -5.31 3.85
C ILE A 54 4.62 -6.34 3.00
N GLY A 55 5.46 -7.16 3.63
CA GLY A 55 6.13 -8.29 2.96
C GLY A 55 5.88 -9.60 3.69
N ILE A 56 6.14 -10.73 3.04
CA ILE A 56 5.99 -12.07 3.61
C ILE A 56 7.12 -12.99 3.15
N ASP A 57 7.56 -13.89 4.03
CA ASP A 57 8.43 -14.99 3.63
C ASP A 57 8.40 -16.17 4.62
N GLY A 58 8.95 -17.31 4.21
CA GLY A 58 9.13 -18.50 5.02
C GLY A 58 10.54 -18.64 5.59
N PHE A 59 10.64 -19.25 6.77
CA PHE A 59 11.89 -19.63 7.42
C PHE A 59 11.81 -21.08 7.90
N ARG A 60 12.94 -21.63 8.38
CA ARG A 60 13.02 -23.04 8.83
C ARG A 60 12.04 -23.36 9.97
N LYS A 61 11.80 -22.41 10.89
CA LYS A 61 11.02 -22.63 12.12
C LYS A 61 9.71 -21.86 12.17
N HIS A 62 9.52 -20.87 11.31
CA HIS A 62 8.35 -20.00 11.28
C HIS A 62 8.16 -19.40 9.89
N ASN A 63 7.02 -18.74 9.68
CA ASN A 63 6.82 -17.76 8.61
C ASN A 63 6.85 -16.35 9.21
N SER A 64 7.05 -15.33 8.37
CA SER A 64 7.13 -13.95 8.83
C SER A 64 6.29 -13.01 8.00
N ILE A 65 5.61 -12.07 8.67
CA ILE A 65 5.06 -10.84 8.10
C ILE A 65 6.04 -9.70 8.39
N PHE A 66 6.32 -8.88 7.40
CA PHE A 66 7.21 -7.72 7.47
C PHE A 66 6.41 -6.43 7.27
N PRO A 67 5.98 -5.74 8.35
CA PRO A 67 5.28 -4.47 8.24
C PRO A 67 6.21 -3.29 7.90
N TYR A 68 7.53 -3.48 7.84
CA TYR A 68 8.54 -2.41 7.70
C TYR A 68 8.46 -1.35 8.81
N GLY A 69 9.21 -0.25 8.67
CA GLY A 69 9.29 0.81 9.69
C GLY A 69 8.00 1.60 9.90
N GLY A 70 7.94 2.34 11.01
CA GLY A 70 6.76 3.11 11.43
C GLY A 70 6.04 2.47 12.62
N ASP A 71 5.30 3.27 13.38
CA ASP A 71 4.63 2.79 14.60
C ASP A 71 3.26 2.17 14.29
N LEU A 72 3.14 0.86 14.53
CA LEU A 72 1.88 0.12 14.42
C LEU A 72 0.83 0.58 15.45
N GLY A 73 1.23 1.34 16.48
CA GLY A 73 0.34 1.85 17.51
C GLY A 73 0.01 0.81 18.58
N ALA A 74 -0.29 1.28 19.79
CA ALA A 74 -0.53 0.42 20.95
C ALA A 74 -1.65 -0.63 20.75
N PRO A 75 -2.82 -0.30 20.14
CA PRO A 75 -3.89 -1.28 19.98
C PRO A 75 -3.52 -2.45 19.06
N LEU A 76 -2.79 -2.19 17.99
CA LEU A 76 -2.36 -3.24 17.07
C LEU A 76 -1.22 -4.06 17.67
N LYS A 77 -0.27 -3.42 18.36
CA LYS A 77 0.78 -4.13 19.12
C LYS A 77 0.17 -5.07 20.16
N ALA A 78 -0.86 -4.64 20.89
CA ALA A 78 -1.58 -5.48 21.84
C ALA A 78 -2.30 -6.65 21.14
N ALA A 79 -2.94 -6.43 20.00
CA ALA A 79 -3.58 -7.51 19.23
C ALA A 79 -2.58 -8.52 18.65
N LEU A 80 -1.30 -8.14 18.53
CA LEU A 80 -0.20 -8.97 18.06
C LEU A 80 0.62 -9.61 19.18
N SER A 81 0.26 -9.40 20.46
CA SER A 81 1.06 -9.84 21.61
C SER A 81 1.27 -11.35 21.69
N ASN A 82 0.39 -12.14 21.06
CA ASN A 82 0.46 -13.60 21.04
C ASN A 82 1.40 -14.14 19.94
N PHE A 83 1.99 -13.27 19.13
CA PHE A 83 2.97 -13.65 18.12
C PHE A 83 4.38 -13.30 18.62
N GLU A 84 5.32 -14.21 18.38
CA GLU A 84 6.74 -13.87 18.51
C GLU A 84 7.07 -12.77 17.48
N SER A 85 7.81 -11.74 17.89
CA SER A 85 8.12 -10.62 17.01
C SER A 85 9.52 -10.09 17.24
N THR A 86 10.09 -9.51 16.19
CA THR A 86 11.31 -8.70 16.25
C THR A 86 10.97 -7.23 16.04
N LYS A 87 11.97 -6.36 16.00
CA LYS A 87 11.77 -4.94 15.63
C LYS A 87 11.13 -4.77 14.24
N GLY A 88 11.25 -5.75 13.33
CA GLY A 88 10.84 -5.61 11.94
C GLY A 88 9.96 -6.74 11.38
N SER A 89 9.66 -7.78 12.17
CA SER A 89 8.92 -8.95 11.71
C SER A 89 7.96 -9.47 12.78
N ILE A 90 6.87 -10.08 12.33
CA ILE A 90 5.92 -10.82 13.16
C ILE A 90 5.96 -12.27 12.69
N HIS A 91 6.37 -13.17 13.57
CA HIS A 91 6.51 -14.59 13.26
C HIS A 91 5.17 -15.31 13.47
N PHE A 92 4.86 -16.27 12.60
CA PHE A 92 3.69 -17.12 12.72
C PHE A 92 3.99 -18.55 12.28
N ASP A 93 3.14 -19.49 12.69
CA ASP A 93 3.42 -20.92 12.53
C ASP A 93 3.58 -21.33 11.06
N LEU A 94 4.35 -22.40 10.85
CA LEU A 94 4.61 -22.96 9.53
C LEU A 94 3.30 -23.40 8.83
N ASP A 95 2.36 -23.98 9.58
CA ASP A 95 1.14 -24.59 9.06
C ASP A 95 -0.16 -23.88 9.49
N ARG A 96 -0.07 -22.69 10.10
CA ARG A 96 -1.21 -21.86 10.46
C ARG A 96 -1.25 -20.56 9.65
N VAL A 97 -2.39 -20.27 9.04
CA VAL A 97 -2.59 -19.03 8.27
C VAL A 97 -2.65 -17.82 9.22
N PHE A 98 -1.92 -16.77 8.87
CA PHE A 98 -1.96 -15.51 9.62
C PHE A 98 -3.38 -14.91 9.63
N PRO A 99 -3.92 -14.45 10.77
CA PRO A 99 -5.31 -13.98 10.83
C PRO A 99 -5.59 -12.79 9.90
N LYS A 100 -6.57 -12.95 9.01
CA LYS A 100 -6.97 -11.92 8.03
C LYS A 100 -7.31 -10.58 8.67
N ALA A 101 -7.96 -10.60 9.83
CA ALA A 101 -8.31 -9.38 10.57
C ALA A 101 -7.05 -8.58 10.99
N LEU A 102 -5.97 -9.28 11.35
CA LEU A 102 -4.70 -8.66 11.70
C LEU A 102 -3.96 -8.16 10.46
N LEU A 103 -3.96 -8.91 9.34
CA LEU A 103 -3.43 -8.41 8.06
C LEU A 103 -4.09 -7.10 7.66
N LYS A 104 -5.43 -7.03 7.73
CA LYS A 104 -6.17 -5.81 7.40
C LYS A 104 -5.78 -4.63 8.28
N LYS A 105 -5.61 -4.85 9.60
CA LYS A 105 -5.17 -3.79 10.53
C LYS A 105 -3.74 -3.32 10.24
N ILE A 106 -2.83 -4.25 9.96
CA ILE A 106 -1.45 -3.94 9.56
C ILE A 106 -1.45 -3.09 8.30
N VAL A 107 -2.10 -3.58 7.22
CA VAL A 107 -2.20 -2.86 5.95
C VAL A 107 -2.78 -1.47 6.13
N SER A 108 -3.90 -1.34 6.85
CA SER A 108 -4.56 -0.04 7.07
C SER A 108 -3.62 0.95 7.77
N ARG A 109 -2.98 0.53 8.87
CA ARG A 109 -2.04 1.38 9.60
C ARG A 109 -0.82 1.76 8.74
N LYS A 110 -0.37 0.85 7.87
CA LYS A 110 0.75 1.11 6.97
C LYS A 110 0.41 2.14 5.90
N ILE A 111 -0.80 2.12 5.36
CA ILE A 111 -1.27 3.15 4.43
C ILE A 111 -1.38 4.51 5.15
N GLU A 112 -1.89 4.54 6.38
CA GLU A 112 -1.95 5.78 7.18
C GLU A 112 -0.56 6.39 7.36
N ILE A 113 0.43 5.60 7.80
CA ILE A 113 1.81 6.06 7.96
C ILE A 113 2.40 6.58 6.64
N ILE A 114 2.09 5.94 5.51
CA ILE A 114 2.53 6.41 4.18
C ILE A 114 1.88 7.76 3.86
N ASN A 115 0.58 7.91 4.08
CA ASN A 115 -0.12 9.17 3.86
C ASN A 115 0.41 10.28 4.77
N GLU A 116 0.70 9.98 6.04
CA GLU A 116 1.32 10.90 7.01
C GLU A 116 2.71 11.38 6.58
N SER A 117 3.40 10.62 5.73
CA SER A 117 4.72 10.99 5.18
C SER A 117 4.67 12.02 4.04
N PHE A 118 3.46 12.35 3.58
CA PHE A 118 3.22 13.40 2.59
C PHE A 118 2.51 14.61 3.23
N PRO A 119 2.76 15.84 2.75
CA PRO A 119 3.70 16.22 1.70
C PRO A 119 5.15 15.93 2.09
N ASN A 120 5.96 15.48 1.14
CA ASN A 120 7.39 15.30 1.42
C ASN A 120 8.10 16.67 1.49
N SER A 121 9.39 16.67 1.87
CA SER A 121 10.19 17.90 1.99
C SER A 121 10.33 18.71 0.71
N LYS A 122 10.03 18.14 -0.46
CA LYS A 122 10.02 18.82 -1.76
C LYS A 122 8.63 19.36 -2.15
N GLY A 123 7.65 19.26 -1.25
CA GLY A 123 6.27 19.68 -1.49
C GLY A 123 5.46 18.73 -2.38
N LYS A 124 5.98 17.56 -2.75
CA LYS A 124 5.18 16.54 -3.48
C LYS A 124 4.13 15.98 -2.53
N VAL A 125 2.89 15.89 -2.99
CA VAL A 125 1.79 15.26 -2.26
C VAL A 125 1.36 14.01 -2.99
N LEU A 126 1.27 12.91 -2.24
CA LEU A 126 0.59 11.68 -2.65
C LEU A 126 -0.32 11.27 -1.49
N GLU A 127 -1.55 10.90 -1.81
CA GLU A 127 -2.50 10.33 -0.85
C GLU A 127 -3.05 9.03 -1.43
N PHE A 128 -3.18 7.98 -0.63
CA PHE A 128 -3.65 6.66 -1.04
C PHE A 128 -4.89 6.23 -0.27
N TYR A 129 -5.76 5.48 -0.94
CA TYR A 129 -6.81 4.72 -0.29
C TYR A 129 -6.24 3.49 0.44
N GLY A 130 -6.99 2.96 1.42
CA GLY A 130 -6.58 1.79 2.20
C GLY A 130 -6.37 0.49 1.39
N ASN A 131 -6.78 0.46 0.12
CA ASN A 131 -6.54 -0.65 -0.81
C ASN A 131 -5.31 -0.43 -1.72
N GLY A 132 -4.55 0.63 -1.46
CA GLY A 132 -3.30 0.95 -2.12
C GLY A 132 -3.42 1.77 -3.40
N PHE A 133 -4.62 2.02 -3.93
CA PHE A 133 -4.77 2.91 -5.07
C PHE A 133 -4.50 4.37 -4.67
N LEU A 134 -3.91 5.11 -5.60
CA LEU A 134 -3.73 6.55 -5.47
C LEU A 134 -5.11 7.21 -5.35
N LYS A 135 -5.23 8.15 -4.42
CA LYS A 135 -6.42 8.96 -4.17
C LYS A 135 -6.22 10.38 -4.70
N ALA A 136 -5.06 10.96 -4.45
CA ALA A 136 -4.70 12.28 -4.94
C ALA A 136 -3.20 12.39 -5.19
N GLN A 137 -2.81 13.17 -6.20
CA GLN A 137 -1.43 13.60 -6.37
C GLN A 137 -1.35 15.05 -6.85
N GLY A 138 -0.27 15.70 -6.47
CA GLY A 138 0.09 17.04 -6.93
C GLY A 138 1.25 17.60 -6.12
N ALA A 139 1.32 18.92 -6.05
CA ALA A 139 2.34 19.61 -5.27
C ALA A 139 1.73 20.72 -4.40
N MET A 140 2.47 21.07 -3.35
CA MET A 140 2.20 22.20 -2.50
C MET A 140 3.36 23.19 -2.51
N LYS A 141 3.03 24.48 -2.46
CA LYS A 141 3.97 25.59 -2.35
C LYS A 141 3.47 26.53 -1.25
N VAL A 142 4.30 26.78 -0.23
CA VAL A 142 3.97 27.66 0.92
C VAL A 142 2.61 27.28 1.55
N GLY A 143 2.41 25.99 1.84
CA GLY A 143 1.19 25.48 2.49
C GLY A 143 -0.07 25.44 1.60
N GLN A 144 0.01 25.84 0.33
CA GLN A 144 -1.12 25.87 -0.60
C GLN A 144 -0.93 24.90 -1.76
N LEU A 145 -2.03 24.39 -2.31
CA LEU A 145 -2.02 23.57 -3.53
C LEU A 145 -1.41 24.38 -4.70
N HIS A 146 -0.56 23.74 -5.47
CA HIS A 146 0.15 24.37 -6.58
C HIS A 146 0.39 23.41 -7.74
N GLY A 147 0.32 23.94 -8.96
CA GLY A 147 0.56 23.17 -10.18
C GLY A 147 -0.59 22.22 -10.50
N TYR A 148 -0.29 21.19 -11.29
CA TYR A 148 -1.26 20.20 -11.74
C TYR A 148 -1.58 19.21 -10.62
N TRP A 149 -2.88 18.90 -10.49
CA TRP A 149 -3.42 17.99 -9.51
C TRP A 149 -4.35 16.97 -10.17
N GLU A 150 -4.35 15.77 -9.61
CA GLU A 150 -5.20 14.67 -10.03
C GLU A 150 -5.82 14.00 -8.80
N TRP A 151 -7.08 13.61 -8.95
CA TRP A 151 -7.80 12.81 -7.98
C TRP A 151 -8.37 11.58 -8.67
N TYR A 152 -8.38 10.47 -7.94
CA TYR A 152 -8.76 9.16 -8.44
C TYR A 152 -9.80 8.53 -7.51
N ARG A 153 -10.54 7.57 -8.05
CA ARG A 153 -11.48 6.75 -7.29
C ARG A 153 -10.76 5.55 -6.67
N LYS A 154 -11.48 4.82 -5.82
CA LYS A 154 -10.96 3.64 -5.11
C LYS A 154 -10.57 2.48 -6.02
N ASP A 155 -11.03 2.47 -7.26
CA ASP A 155 -10.66 1.48 -8.29
C ASP A 155 -9.45 1.94 -9.13
N GLY A 156 -8.89 3.13 -8.85
CA GLY A 156 -7.79 3.71 -9.61
C GLY A 156 -8.22 4.54 -10.83
N THR A 157 -9.50 4.62 -11.17
CA THR A 157 -9.97 5.46 -12.29
C THR A 157 -9.81 6.94 -11.96
N ILE A 158 -9.35 7.73 -12.94
CA ILE A 158 -9.24 9.18 -12.77
C ILE A 158 -10.63 9.79 -12.57
N MET A 159 -10.76 10.66 -11.57
CA MET A 159 -12.01 11.34 -11.22
C MET A 159 -11.98 12.79 -11.70
N ARG A 160 -10.86 13.48 -11.46
CA ARG A 160 -10.73 14.90 -11.74
C ARG A 160 -9.27 15.29 -11.92
N SER A 161 -9.02 16.30 -12.73
CA SER A 161 -7.73 16.97 -12.79
C SER A 161 -7.85 18.46 -13.08
N GLY A 162 -6.79 19.21 -12.79
CA GLY A 162 -6.73 20.65 -13.05
C GLY A 162 -5.50 21.30 -12.41
N ASN A 163 -5.37 22.61 -12.58
CA ASN A 163 -4.23 23.36 -12.06
C ASN A 163 -4.62 24.28 -10.89
N PHE A 164 -3.68 24.47 -9.98
CA PHE A 164 -3.75 25.47 -8.92
C PHE A 164 -2.64 26.52 -9.04
N LYS A 165 -2.99 27.77 -8.74
CA LYS A 165 -2.06 28.86 -8.52
C LYS A 165 -2.43 29.55 -7.21
N ASN A 166 -1.50 29.60 -6.25
CA ASN A 166 -1.71 30.16 -4.92
C ASN A 166 -2.98 29.62 -4.22
N GLY A 167 -3.18 28.29 -4.27
CA GLY A 167 -4.33 27.62 -3.68
C GLY A 167 -5.65 27.79 -4.44
N GLN A 168 -5.69 28.55 -5.54
CA GLN A 168 -6.90 28.78 -6.32
C GLN A 168 -6.90 27.93 -7.60
N ASN A 169 -8.05 27.38 -7.94
CA ASN A 169 -8.28 26.67 -9.20
C ASN A 169 -8.06 27.62 -10.37
N VAL A 170 -7.22 27.25 -11.33
CA VAL A 170 -6.97 28.05 -12.53
C VAL A 170 -6.99 27.19 -13.79
N GLY A 171 -7.38 27.80 -14.90
CA GLY A 171 -7.31 27.18 -16.22
C GLY A 171 -8.35 26.09 -16.41
N GLU A 172 -8.00 25.09 -17.21
CA GLU A 172 -8.88 23.99 -17.52
C GLU A 172 -8.97 22.98 -16.38
N TRP A 173 -10.20 22.58 -16.06
CA TRP A 173 -10.53 21.53 -15.11
C TRP A 173 -11.37 20.46 -15.76
N ILE A 174 -10.89 19.22 -15.70
CA ILE A 174 -11.52 18.07 -16.33
C ILE A 174 -12.11 17.18 -15.25
N THR A 175 -13.38 16.80 -15.42
CA THR A 175 -14.04 15.76 -14.64
C THR A 175 -14.29 14.57 -15.54
N PHE A 176 -13.97 13.39 -15.05
CA PHE A 176 -14.08 12.14 -15.79
C PHE A 176 -15.24 11.31 -15.23
N ASP A 177 -15.89 10.50 -16.08
CA ASP A 177 -16.89 9.52 -15.65
C ASP A 177 -16.24 8.30 -14.96
N SER A 178 -17.04 7.30 -14.60
CA SER A 178 -16.56 6.08 -13.94
C SER A 178 -15.66 5.20 -14.82
N ASN A 179 -15.66 5.39 -16.14
CA ASN A 179 -14.80 4.68 -17.08
C ASN A 179 -13.51 5.47 -17.39
N GLY A 180 -13.32 6.64 -16.76
CA GLY A 180 -12.18 7.51 -17.02
C GLY A 180 -12.31 8.33 -18.31
N LYS A 181 -13.51 8.42 -18.93
CA LYS A 181 -13.75 9.27 -20.09
C LYS A 181 -14.10 10.68 -19.64
N VAL A 182 -13.68 11.70 -20.41
CA VAL A 182 -14.03 13.09 -20.15
C VAL A 182 -15.56 13.24 -20.11
N TYR A 183 -16.06 13.68 -18.96
CA TYR A 183 -17.47 13.97 -18.73
C TYR A 183 -17.75 15.47 -18.81
N LYS A 184 -16.86 16.29 -18.24
CA LYS A 184 -17.03 17.75 -18.20
C LYS A 184 -15.70 18.48 -18.19
N VAL A 185 -15.61 19.54 -18.97
CA VAL A 185 -14.50 20.50 -18.95
C VAL A 185 -15.03 21.84 -18.46
N THR A 186 -14.30 22.50 -17.54
CA THR A 186 -14.64 23.84 -17.02
C THR A 186 -13.44 24.74 -17.02
N GLN A 187 -13.60 25.99 -17.45
CA GLN A 187 -12.60 27.04 -17.33
C GLN A 187 -12.73 27.75 -15.97
N ARG A 188 -11.60 28.01 -15.31
CA ARG A 188 -11.50 28.72 -14.03
C ARG A 188 -10.53 29.89 -14.11
#